data_AF-A0A9E5T6M0-F1
#
_entry.id   AF-A0A9E5T6M0-F1
#
_cell.length_a   1.000
_cell.length_b   1.000
_cell.length_c   1.000
_cell.angle_alpha   90.00
_cell.angle_beta   90.00
_cell.angle_gamma   90.00
#
_symmetry.space_group_name_H-M   'P 1'
#
loop_
_entity.id
_entity.type
_entity.pdbx_description
1 polymer ?
#
loop_
_entity_poly.entity_id
_entity_poly.type
_entity_poly.pdbx_seq_one_letter_code
_entity_poly.pdbx_strand_id
1 'polypeptide(L)'
;GSFIYVPPGVTIEFPLQAYFRINAERMGQFERTLILVDEGASVHYVEGCTAPMYSSESLHSAVVEIKVRRGGRCRYTTIQNWANNIYNLVTKRAMAYQDAVMEWVDGNLGSRLTMKYPAVYMMEPGARGEILSIAFASAGQHQDAGAKLVHCAPHTTGQIISKSISKNGGRSSYRGLVKVEEGAVKSKCNVVCDALILDPQSRSDTYPYIEIDEQDVTIGHEASVSRIGEEQLFYLMSRGLTEAEASTMIVNGFIEPLVKELPMEYAVEMNRLIELQMEGSVG
;
A
#
# COMPACT_ATOMS: atom_id res chain seq x y z
N GLY A 1 17.29 -7.76 -6.35
CA GLY A 1 16.16 -8.44 -7.00
C GLY A 1 16.11 -9.87 -6.58
N SER A 2 14.95 -10.50 -6.65
CA SER A 2 14.65 -11.81 -6.06
C SER A 2 13.90 -12.70 -7.05
N PHE A 3 14.12 -14.01 -6.97
CA PHE A 3 13.31 -15.00 -7.68
C PHE A 3 12.79 -16.03 -6.69
N ILE A 4 11.47 -16.26 -6.70
CA ILE A 4 10.81 -17.20 -5.80
C ILE A 4 9.90 -18.09 -6.63
N TYR A 5 10.04 -19.40 -6.45
CA TYR A 5 9.12 -20.40 -6.98
C TYR A 5 8.60 -21.25 -5.83
N VAL A 6 7.28 -21.35 -5.72
CA VAL A 6 6.60 -22.16 -4.71
C VAL A 6 5.90 -23.32 -5.43
N PRO A 7 6.34 -24.58 -5.26
CA PRO A 7 5.80 -25.72 -5.99
C PRO A 7 4.33 -26.01 -5.67
N PRO A 8 3.63 -26.82 -6.50
CA PRO A 8 2.21 -27.12 -6.31
C PRO A 8 1.90 -27.70 -4.93
N GLY A 9 0.81 -27.22 -4.32
CA GLY A 9 0.32 -27.66 -3.02
C GLY A 9 1.18 -27.29 -1.82
N VAL A 10 2.30 -26.58 -2.02
CA VAL A 10 3.21 -26.19 -0.93
C VAL A 10 2.69 -24.92 -0.26
N THR A 11 2.50 -24.98 1.06
CA THR A 11 2.24 -23.80 1.89
C THR A 11 3.51 -23.45 2.65
N ILE A 12 4.04 -22.24 2.43
CA ILE A 12 5.13 -21.70 3.22
C ILE A 12 4.55 -21.14 4.53
N GLU A 13 4.90 -21.75 5.66
CA GLU A 13 4.35 -21.38 6.98
C GLU A 13 4.89 -20.06 7.53
N PHE A 14 6.12 -19.69 7.14
CA PHE A 14 6.80 -18.50 7.61
C PHE A 14 6.96 -17.47 6.50
N PRO A 15 6.76 -16.16 6.75
CA PRO A 15 6.96 -15.15 5.73
C PRO A 15 8.40 -15.15 5.22
N LEU A 16 8.56 -15.21 3.90
CA LEU A 16 9.86 -15.02 3.25
C LEU A 16 10.20 -13.54 3.30
N GLN A 17 11.36 -13.19 3.86
CA GLN A 17 11.74 -11.80 4.06
C GLN A 17 12.93 -11.43 3.18
N ALA A 18 12.83 -10.30 2.49
CA ALA A 18 13.96 -9.65 1.85
C ALA A 18 14.06 -8.22 2.35
N TYR A 19 15.26 -7.84 2.80
CA TYR A 19 15.53 -6.50 3.28
C TYR A 19 16.54 -5.82 2.36
N PHE A 20 16.11 -4.74 1.70
CA PHE A 20 16.97 -3.97 0.83
C PHE A 20 17.44 -2.70 1.55
N ARG A 21 18.77 -2.54 1.64
CA ARG A 21 19.39 -1.39 2.28
C ARG A 21 20.28 -0.66 1.27
N ILE A 22 20.00 0.62 1.06
CA ILE A 22 20.84 1.49 0.22
C ILE A 22 22.00 2.01 1.07
N ASN A 23 23.24 1.64 0.73
CA ASN A 23 24.44 2.02 1.50
C ASN A 23 25.46 2.85 0.70
N ALA A 24 25.15 3.31 -0.51
CA ALA A 24 26.10 4.03 -1.36
C ALA A 24 25.54 5.37 -1.87
N GLU A 25 26.37 6.40 -1.78
CA GLU A 25 26.09 7.78 -2.24
C GLU A 25 25.94 7.79 -3.77
N ARG A 26 24.87 8.40 -4.29
CA ARG A 26 24.53 8.52 -5.73
C ARG A 26 24.37 7.18 -6.49
N MET A 27 23.71 6.19 -5.89
CA MET A 27 23.38 4.93 -6.57
C MET A 27 21.88 4.88 -6.91
N GLY A 28 21.56 4.64 -8.19
CA GLY A 28 20.22 4.22 -8.58
C GLY A 28 20.03 2.75 -8.20
N GLN A 29 19.09 2.44 -7.31
CA GLN A 29 18.74 1.05 -7.01
C GLN A 29 17.71 0.58 -8.03
N PHE A 30 18.12 -0.38 -8.86
CA PHE A 30 17.24 -1.08 -9.77
C PHE A 30 17.11 -2.51 -9.31
N GLU A 31 15.88 -2.98 -9.17
CA GLU A 31 15.64 -4.37 -8.83
C GLU A 31 14.42 -4.94 -9.49
N ARG A 32 14.51 -6.26 -9.73
CA ARG A 32 13.41 -7.04 -10.26
C ARG A 32 13.13 -8.20 -9.32
N THR A 33 11.88 -8.33 -8.92
CA THR A 33 11.39 -9.45 -8.10
C THR A 33 10.37 -10.22 -8.92
N LEU A 34 10.60 -11.52 -9.09
CA LEU A 34 9.68 -12.43 -9.77
C LEU A 34 9.24 -13.54 -8.80
N ILE A 35 7.94 -13.63 -8.54
CA ILE A 35 7.35 -14.64 -7.67
C ILE A 35 6.37 -15.49 -8.47
N LEU A 36 6.58 -16.79 -8.45
CA LEU A 36 5.74 -17.79 -9.09
C LEU A 36 5.14 -18.68 -8.01
N VAL A 37 3.83 -18.57 -7.80
CA VAL A 37 3.07 -19.39 -6.86
C VAL A 37 2.27 -20.39 -7.67
N ASP A 38 2.64 -21.67 -7.59
CA ASP A 38 2.02 -22.72 -8.39
C ASP A 38 0.67 -23.17 -7.82
N GLU A 39 0.03 -24.14 -8.47
CA GLU A 39 -1.35 -24.54 -8.15
C GLU A 39 -1.52 -24.96 -6.68
N GLY A 40 -2.50 -24.38 -6.00
CA GLY A 40 -2.77 -24.64 -4.58
C GLY A 40 -1.64 -24.27 -3.62
N ALA A 41 -0.62 -23.54 -4.08
CA ALA A 41 0.51 -23.12 -3.26
C ALA A 41 0.23 -21.80 -2.53
N SER A 42 0.91 -21.56 -1.41
CA SER A 42 0.73 -20.35 -0.61
C SER A 42 2.06 -19.77 -0.13
N VAL A 43 2.21 -18.45 -0.24
CA VAL A 43 3.37 -17.72 0.27
C VAL A 43 3.00 -16.33 0.76
N HIS A 44 3.62 -15.95 1.87
CA HIS A 44 3.71 -14.57 2.33
C HIS A 44 5.13 -14.07 2.10
N TYR A 45 5.30 -13.04 1.28
CA TYR A 45 6.57 -12.38 1.06
C TYR A 45 6.54 -10.98 1.68
N VAL A 46 7.58 -10.64 2.44
CA VAL A 46 7.74 -9.33 3.07
C VAL A 46 8.99 -8.66 2.54
N GLU A 47 8.82 -7.44 2.06
CA GLU A 47 9.87 -6.57 1.57
C GLU A 47 10.00 -5.36 2.52
N GLY A 48 11.16 -5.25 3.16
CA GLY A 48 11.53 -4.10 3.97
C GLY A 48 12.58 -3.25 3.26
N CYS A 49 12.35 -1.94 3.17
CA CYS A 49 13.30 -0.99 2.62
C CYS A 49 13.58 0.14 3.60
N THR A 50 14.83 0.27 4.05
CA THR A 50 15.29 1.47 4.77
C THR A 50 16.57 2.01 4.15
N ALA A 51 16.64 3.34 4.05
CA ALA A 51 17.85 4.04 3.65
C ALA A 51 18.32 4.99 4.76
N PRO A 52 19.62 4.99 5.12
CA PRO A 52 20.23 6.09 5.85
C PRO A 52 20.04 7.42 5.11
N MET A 53 19.95 8.54 5.84
CA MET A 53 19.95 9.86 5.22
C MET A 53 21.30 10.12 4.54
N TYR A 54 21.33 10.16 3.21
CA TYR A 54 22.45 10.68 2.42
C TYR A 54 22.10 12.06 1.87
N SER A 55 23.08 12.90 1.57
CA SER A 55 22.87 14.28 1.09
C SER A 55 22.50 14.37 -0.40
N SER A 56 22.81 13.34 -1.20
CA SER A 56 22.58 13.32 -2.64
C SER A 56 21.27 12.65 -3.03
N GLU A 57 20.49 13.25 -3.93
CA GLU A 57 19.28 12.64 -4.51
C GLU A 57 19.57 11.23 -5.05
N SER A 58 18.68 10.29 -4.79
CA SER A 58 18.83 8.88 -5.20
C SER A 58 17.52 8.34 -5.78
N LEU A 59 17.62 7.46 -6.76
CA LEU A 59 16.47 6.84 -7.43
C LEU A 59 16.33 5.39 -6.98
N HIS A 60 15.14 5.01 -6.53
CA HIS A 60 14.74 3.63 -6.37
C HIS A 60 13.70 3.30 -7.43
N SER A 61 14.00 2.32 -8.29
CA SER A 61 13.09 1.83 -9.30
C SER A 61 13.05 0.31 -9.30
N ALA A 62 11.98 -0.22 -8.72
CA ALA A 62 11.75 -1.65 -8.64
C ALA A 62 10.65 -2.11 -9.60
N VAL A 63 10.81 -3.32 -10.11
CA VAL A 63 9.81 -4.06 -10.88
C VAL A 63 9.46 -5.33 -10.13
N VAL A 64 8.19 -5.49 -9.77
CA VAL A 64 7.70 -6.71 -9.12
C VAL A 64 6.69 -7.39 -10.03
N GLU A 65 6.93 -8.65 -10.34
CA GLU A 65 6.07 -9.50 -11.14
C GLU A 65 5.66 -10.73 -10.35
N ILE A 66 4.36 -10.98 -10.26
CA ILE A 66 3.81 -12.12 -9.53
C ILE A 66 2.85 -12.89 -10.43
N LYS A 67 2.96 -14.22 -10.44
CA LYS A 67 1.96 -15.10 -11.05
C LYS A 67 1.45 -16.06 -9.99
N VAL A 68 0.15 -16.02 -9.72
CA VAL A 68 -0.52 -16.89 -8.76
C VAL A 68 -1.44 -17.83 -9.52
N ARG A 69 -1.01 -19.09 -9.64
CA ARG A 69 -1.73 -20.14 -10.38
C ARG A 69 -2.99 -20.59 -9.63
N ARG A 70 -3.74 -21.50 -10.25
CA ARG A 70 -5.06 -21.94 -9.80
C ARG A 70 -5.08 -22.29 -8.31
N GLY A 71 -6.00 -21.71 -7.56
CA GLY A 71 -6.17 -21.94 -6.13
C GLY A 71 -4.96 -21.56 -5.26
N GLY A 72 -3.96 -20.89 -5.83
CA GLY A 72 -2.80 -20.40 -5.09
C GLY A 72 -3.10 -19.10 -4.36
N ARG A 73 -2.28 -18.77 -3.35
CA ARG A 73 -2.37 -17.54 -2.58
C ARG A 73 -1.01 -16.85 -2.46
N CYS A 74 -0.96 -15.57 -2.76
CA CYS A 74 0.22 -14.76 -2.54
C CYS A 74 -0.14 -13.50 -1.76
N ARG A 75 0.49 -13.32 -0.61
CA ARG A 75 0.49 -12.05 0.11
C ARG A 75 1.85 -11.39 -0.04
N TYR A 76 1.87 -10.17 -0.53
CA TYR A 76 3.07 -9.36 -0.66
C TYR A 76 2.96 -8.13 0.21
N THR A 77 3.76 -8.08 1.27
CA THR A 77 3.83 -6.95 2.19
C THR A 77 5.05 -6.10 1.87
N THR A 78 4.88 -4.79 1.76
CA THR A 78 5.98 -3.83 1.64
C THR A 78 5.89 -2.81 2.77
N ILE A 79 6.98 -2.62 3.49
CA ILE A 79 7.12 -1.51 4.44
C ILE A 79 8.36 -0.74 4.03
N GLN A 80 8.15 0.51 3.64
CA GLN A 80 9.23 1.38 3.22
C GLN A 80 9.29 2.60 4.12
N ASN A 81 10.51 2.96 4.52
CA ASN A 81 10.82 4.25 5.12
C ASN A 81 12.07 4.82 4.44
N TRP A 82 11.84 5.61 3.40
CA TRP A 82 12.90 6.19 2.59
C TRP A 82 13.36 7.55 3.12
N ALA A 83 14.63 7.88 2.96
CA ALA A 83 15.09 9.26 3.16
C ALA A 83 14.34 10.23 2.22
N ASN A 84 14.12 11.46 2.68
CA ASN A 84 13.27 12.45 2.00
C ASN A 84 13.83 12.97 0.67
N ASN A 85 15.02 12.54 0.27
CA ASN A 85 15.64 12.87 -1.01
C ASN A 85 15.57 11.72 -2.04
N ILE A 86 14.85 10.65 -1.74
CA ILE A 86 14.69 9.50 -2.62
C ILE A 86 13.47 9.68 -3.54
N TYR A 87 13.64 9.37 -4.83
CA TYR A 87 12.55 9.16 -5.77
C TYR A 87 12.21 7.67 -5.82
N ASN A 88 10.96 7.32 -5.52
CA ASN A 88 10.50 5.95 -5.42
C ASN A 88 9.51 5.65 -6.55
N LEU A 89 10.01 5.08 -7.66
CA LEU A 89 9.27 4.87 -8.90
C LEU A 89 9.14 3.37 -9.18
N VAL A 90 8.08 2.76 -8.67
CA VAL A 90 7.95 1.30 -8.59
C VAL A 90 6.77 0.80 -9.41
N THR A 91 7.01 -0.25 -10.19
CA THR A 91 5.97 -0.97 -10.93
C THR A 91 5.77 -2.35 -10.32
N LYS A 92 4.64 -2.58 -9.65
CA LYS A 92 4.26 -3.90 -9.14
C LYS A 92 3.03 -4.42 -9.89
N ARG A 93 3.10 -5.66 -10.39
CA ARG A 93 2.00 -6.28 -11.14
C ARG A 93 1.90 -7.76 -10.84
N ALA A 94 0.69 -8.20 -10.53
CA ALA A 94 0.35 -9.59 -10.34
C ALA A 94 -0.67 -10.07 -11.37
N MET A 95 -0.56 -11.33 -11.76
CA MET A 95 -1.57 -12.07 -12.51
C MET A 95 -2.14 -13.15 -11.58
N ALA A 96 -3.44 -13.08 -11.27
CA ALA A 96 -4.17 -14.08 -10.50
C ALA A 96 -5.00 -14.93 -11.46
N TYR A 97 -4.81 -16.25 -11.41
CA TYR A 97 -5.52 -17.23 -12.24
C TYR A 97 -6.70 -17.84 -11.46
N GLN A 98 -7.31 -18.93 -11.95
CA GLN A 98 -8.59 -19.44 -11.46
C GLN A 98 -8.58 -19.64 -9.93
N ASP A 99 -9.57 -19.09 -9.23
CA ASP A 99 -9.71 -19.19 -7.76
C ASP A 99 -8.47 -18.74 -6.95
N ALA A 100 -7.51 -18.04 -7.57
CA ALA A 100 -6.30 -17.57 -6.93
C ALA A 100 -6.55 -16.30 -6.11
N VAL A 101 -5.76 -16.08 -5.07
CA VAL A 101 -5.83 -14.88 -4.21
C VAL A 101 -4.51 -14.14 -4.25
N MET A 102 -4.56 -12.85 -4.60
CA MET A 102 -3.41 -11.95 -4.57
C MET A 102 -3.69 -10.77 -3.64
N GLU A 103 -2.81 -10.57 -2.66
CA GLU A 103 -2.92 -9.52 -1.65
C GLU A 103 -1.68 -8.63 -1.68
N TRP A 104 -1.87 -7.33 -1.90
CA TRP A 104 -0.85 -6.31 -1.70
C TRP A 104 -1.10 -5.57 -0.39
N VAL A 105 -0.12 -5.57 0.51
CA VAL A 105 -0.16 -4.83 1.78
C VAL A 105 1.00 -3.84 1.77
N ASP A 106 0.72 -2.54 1.78
CA ASP A 106 1.73 -1.52 1.47
C ASP A 106 1.73 -0.37 2.47
N GLY A 107 2.89 -0.11 3.09
CA GLY A 107 3.14 1.02 3.97
C GLY A 107 4.15 1.99 3.36
N ASN A 108 3.68 3.13 2.86
CA ASN A 108 4.50 4.15 2.19
C ASN A 108 4.87 5.29 3.15
N LEU A 109 6.10 5.30 3.63
CA LEU A 109 6.66 6.38 4.44
C LEU A 109 7.96 6.91 3.83
N GLY A 110 8.23 8.19 4.05
CA GLY A 110 9.45 8.82 3.55
C GLY A 110 9.41 9.13 2.04
N SER A 111 10.58 9.27 1.41
CA SER A 111 10.78 9.68 0.00
C SER A 111 10.39 11.13 -0.30
N ARG A 112 10.99 11.73 -1.34
CA ARG A 112 10.57 13.04 -1.88
C ARG A 112 9.30 12.89 -2.70
N LEU A 113 9.31 11.90 -3.59
CA LEU A 113 8.24 11.58 -4.51
C LEU A 113 8.11 10.07 -4.58
N THR A 114 6.92 9.55 -4.30
CA THR A 114 6.53 8.17 -4.61
C THR A 114 5.53 8.16 -5.74
N MET A 115 5.77 7.29 -6.73
CA MET A 115 4.79 6.92 -7.75
C MET A 115 4.69 5.40 -7.79
N LYS A 116 3.59 4.85 -7.28
CA LYS A 116 3.41 3.40 -7.16
C LYS A 116 1.94 3.01 -7.25
N TYR A 117 1.66 2.06 -8.14
CA TYR A 117 0.31 1.58 -8.44
C TYR A 117 0.31 0.06 -8.56
N PRO A 118 0.35 -0.70 -7.44
CA PRO A 118 0.30 -2.16 -7.49
C PRO A 118 -0.96 -2.61 -8.22
N ALA A 119 -0.79 -3.53 -9.15
CA ALA A 119 -1.85 -4.01 -10.01
C ALA A 119 -2.12 -5.50 -9.80
N VAL A 120 -3.39 -5.89 -9.81
CA VAL A 120 -3.82 -7.29 -9.92
C VAL A 120 -4.68 -7.44 -11.17
N TYR A 121 -4.23 -8.29 -12.08
CA TYR A 121 -5.00 -8.74 -13.22
C TYR A 121 -5.61 -10.09 -12.87
N MET A 122 -6.94 -10.12 -12.75
CA MET A 122 -7.72 -11.32 -12.43
C MET A 122 -8.09 -12.00 -13.74
N MET A 123 -7.23 -12.92 -14.16
CA MET A 123 -7.17 -13.47 -15.52
C MET A 123 -8.17 -14.59 -15.78
N GLU A 124 -8.67 -15.25 -14.73
CA GLU A 124 -9.51 -16.44 -14.82
C GLU A 124 -10.60 -16.44 -13.74
N PRO A 125 -11.65 -17.28 -13.88
CA PRO A 125 -12.81 -17.21 -13.02
C PRO A 125 -12.50 -17.41 -11.53
N GLY A 126 -13.21 -16.68 -10.67
CA GLY A 126 -13.07 -16.82 -9.21
C GLY A 126 -11.82 -16.17 -8.61
N ALA A 127 -10.92 -15.61 -9.42
CA ALA A 127 -9.72 -14.91 -8.94
C ALA A 127 -10.08 -13.71 -8.05
N ARG A 128 -9.25 -13.46 -7.04
CA ARG A 128 -9.44 -12.39 -6.05
C ARG A 128 -8.20 -11.50 -5.96
N GLY A 129 -8.43 -10.18 -5.95
CA GLY A 129 -7.39 -9.18 -5.79
C GLY A 129 -7.69 -8.23 -4.64
N GLU A 130 -6.79 -8.13 -3.69
CA GLU A 130 -6.91 -7.25 -2.53
C GLU A 130 -5.70 -6.33 -2.44
N ILE A 131 -5.95 -5.03 -2.24
CA ILE A 131 -4.90 -4.02 -2.10
C ILE A 131 -5.21 -3.17 -0.88
N LEU A 132 -4.36 -3.25 0.13
CA LEU A 132 -4.36 -2.38 1.30
C LEU A 132 -3.11 -1.50 1.25
N SER A 133 -3.31 -0.19 1.13
CA SER A 133 -2.21 0.77 1.01
C SER A 133 -2.37 1.92 1.98
N ILE A 134 -1.30 2.26 2.69
CA ILE A 134 -1.16 3.47 3.50
C ILE A 134 -0.08 4.36 2.89
N ALA A 135 -0.33 5.67 2.85
CA ALA A 135 0.67 6.66 2.51
C ALA A 135 0.72 7.80 3.53
N PHE A 136 1.94 8.13 3.98
CA PHE A 136 2.18 9.27 4.86
C PHE A 136 3.04 10.31 4.13
N ALA A 137 2.57 11.56 4.07
CA ALA A 137 3.27 12.67 3.44
C ALA A 137 3.51 13.80 4.45
N SER A 138 4.77 14.21 4.59
CA SER A 138 5.21 15.35 5.38
C SER A 138 5.79 16.47 4.50
N ALA A 139 6.42 17.47 5.11
CA ALA A 139 7.00 18.63 4.45
C ALA A 139 7.87 18.26 3.22
N GLY A 140 7.55 18.83 2.07
CA GLY A 140 8.28 18.63 0.82
C GLY A 140 8.09 17.26 0.16
N GLN A 141 7.18 16.42 0.68
CA GLN A 141 6.90 15.09 0.14
C GLN A 141 5.62 15.06 -0.69
N HIS A 142 5.65 14.27 -1.76
CA HIS A 142 4.47 13.93 -2.55
C HIS A 142 4.34 12.40 -2.69
N GLN A 143 3.29 11.83 -2.11
CA GLN A 143 2.96 10.42 -2.27
C GLN A 143 1.85 10.28 -3.32
N ASP A 144 2.17 9.96 -4.57
CA ASP A 144 1.18 9.54 -5.59
C ASP A 144 1.12 8.00 -5.58
N ALA A 145 0.31 7.49 -4.64
CA ALA A 145 0.11 6.07 -4.43
C ALA A 145 -1.28 5.66 -4.91
N GLY A 146 -1.45 4.39 -5.25
CA GLY A 146 -2.76 3.93 -5.66
C GLY A 146 -2.78 2.46 -5.97
N ALA A 147 -3.75 2.04 -6.77
CA ALA A 147 -4.07 0.64 -6.95
C ALA A 147 -4.71 0.41 -8.31
N LYS A 148 -4.50 -0.76 -8.91
CA LYS A 148 -5.18 -1.18 -10.13
C LYS A 148 -5.77 -2.57 -9.97
N LEU A 149 -7.08 -2.70 -10.09
CA LEU A 149 -7.74 -4.00 -10.22
C LEU A 149 -8.33 -4.11 -11.61
N VAL A 150 -7.94 -5.16 -12.33
CA VAL A 150 -8.42 -5.44 -13.68
C VAL A 150 -9.13 -6.80 -13.65
N HIS A 151 -10.44 -6.78 -13.81
CA HIS A 151 -11.29 -7.95 -13.90
C HIS A 151 -11.35 -8.41 -15.35
N CYS A 152 -10.57 -9.44 -15.70
CA CYS A 152 -10.51 -9.99 -17.06
C CYS A 152 -11.41 -11.23 -17.24
N ALA A 153 -12.05 -11.71 -16.17
CA ALA A 153 -12.77 -12.97 -16.13
C ALA A 153 -13.99 -12.89 -15.20
N PRO A 154 -15.00 -13.77 -15.39
CA PRO A 154 -16.22 -13.74 -14.61
C PRO A 154 -16.01 -14.16 -13.15
N HIS A 155 -16.93 -13.78 -12.28
CA HIS A 155 -16.93 -14.14 -10.85
C HIS A 155 -15.68 -13.70 -10.09
N THR A 156 -15.00 -12.64 -10.53
CA THR A 156 -13.80 -12.13 -9.87
C THR A 156 -14.17 -11.13 -8.77
N THR A 157 -13.38 -11.09 -7.69
CA THR A 157 -13.64 -10.21 -6.55
C THR A 157 -12.46 -9.29 -6.27
N GLY A 158 -12.74 -8.00 -6.13
CA GLY A 158 -11.75 -6.96 -5.89
C GLY A 158 -12.00 -6.19 -4.60
N GLN A 159 -10.94 -5.87 -3.86
CA GLN A 159 -11.01 -4.90 -2.76
C GLN A 159 -9.79 -3.97 -2.80
N ILE A 160 -10.05 -2.66 -2.72
CA ILE A 160 -9.02 -1.64 -2.53
C ILE A 160 -9.36 -0.87 -1.27
N ILE A 161 -8.43 -0.84 -0.32
CA ILE A 161 -8.48 0.04 0.85
C ILE A 161 -7.23 0.92 0.77
N SER A 162 -7.43 2.19 0.46
CA SER A 162 -6.38 3.19 0.44
C SER A 162 -6.59 4.17 1.57
N LYS A 163 -5.57 4.33 2.41
CA LYS A 163 -5.56 5.31 3.48
C LYS A 163 -4.39 6.28 3.28
N SER A 164 -4.61 7.54 3.54
CA SER A 164 -3.55 8.55 3.41
C SER A 164 -3.54 9.52 4.57
N ILE A 165 -2.35 9.95 4.96
CA ILE A 165 -2.13 10.95 6.02
C ILE A 165 -1.24 12.04 5.44
N SER A 166 -1.67 13.30 5.56
CA SER A 166 -0.89 14.45 5.11
C SER A 166 -0.67 15.44 6.25
N LYS A 167 0.59 15.87 6.39
CA LYS A 167 1.08 16.73 7.47
C LYS A 167 2.14 17.72 6.96
N ASN A 168 2.30 18.86 7.65
CA ASN A 168 3.34 19.86 7.44
C ASN A 168 3.46 20.34 5.98
N GLY A 169 2.34 20.48 5.27
CA GLY A 169 2.31 20.86 3.85
C GLY A 169 2.62 19.71 2.89
N GLY A 170 2.67 18.47 3.40
CA GLY A 170 2.80 17.26 2.62
C GLY A 170 1.59 17.03 1.72
N ARG A 171 1.83 16.34 0.60
CA ARG A 171 0.80 16.00 -0.37
C ARG A 171 0.66 14.50 -0.52
N SER A 172 -0.51 13.97 -0.20
CA SER A 172 -0.92 12.63 -0.61
C SER A 172 -1.84 12.67 -1.83
N SER A 173 -1.76 11.67 -2.67
CA SER A 173 -2.67 11.47 -3.79
C SER A 173 -2.98 9.99 -3.91
N TYR A 174 -4.28 9.65 -3.93
CA TYR A 174 -4.73 8.34 -4.35
C TYR A 174 -5.00 8.36 -5.86
N ARG A 175 -4.48 7.36 -6.59
CA ARG A 175 -4.81 7.15 -8.01
C ARG A 175 -5.21 5.70 -8.26
N GLY A 176 -6.50 5.48 -8.41
CA GLY A 176 -7.07 4.14 -8.57
C GLY A 176 -7.52 3.85 -10.00
N LEU A 177 -7.38 2.61 -10.45
CA LEU A 177 -8.10 2.08 -11.61
C LEU A 177 -8.85 0.82 -11.20
N VAL A 178 -10.16 0.80 -11.40
CA VAL A 178 -10.96 -0.43 -11.46
C VAL A 178 -11.41 -0.58 -12.91
N LYS A 179 -10.91 -1.61 -13.58
CA LYS A 179 -11.32 -1.95 -14.93
C LYS A 179 -12.04 -3.29 -14.93
N VAL A 180 -13.18 -3.36 -15.60
CA VAL A 180 -13.94 -4.59 -15.84
C VAL A 180 -14.05 -4.77 -17.34
N GLU A 181 -13.40 -5.81 -17.86
CA GLU A 181 -13.44 -6.15 -19.27
C GLU A 181 -14.77 -6.82 -19.64
N GLU A 182 -15.14 -6.76 -20.92
CA GLU A 182 -16.29 -7.48 -21.48
C GLU A 182 -16.19 -8.98 -21.20
N GLY A 183 -17.28 -9.61 -20.74
CA GLY A 183 -17.33 -11.02 -20.36
C GLY A 183 -16.96 -11.30 -18.90
N ALA A 184 -16.53 -10.31 -18.13
CA ALA A 184 -16.26 -10.43 -16.69
C ALA A 184 -17.55 -10.39 -15.83
N VAL A 185 -18.58 -11.13 -16.24
CA VAL A 185 -19.89 -11.16 -15.58
C VAL A 185 -19.78 -11.59 -14.11
N LYS A 186 -20.68 -11.05 -13.29
CA LYS A 186 -20.79 -11.28 -11.84
C LYS A 186 -19.53 -10.92 -11.04
N SER A 187 -18.70 -10.04 -11.59
CA SER A 187 -17.55 -9.48 -10.87
C SER A 187 -18.01 -8.47 -9.83
N LYS A 188 -17.28 -8.42 -8.71
CA LYS A 188 -17.56 -7.52 -7.58
C LYS A 188 -16.32 -6.75 -7.21
N CYS A 189 -16.42 -5.45 -6.97
CA CYS A 189 -15.29 -4.66 -6.49
C CYS A 189 -15.73 -3.59 -5.50
N ASN A 190 -15.03 -3.47 -4.38
CA ASN A 190 -15.21 -2.38 -3.42
C ASN A 190 -13.93 -1.57 -3.28
N VAL A 191 -14.03 -0.25 -3.39
CA VAL A 191 -12.92 0.68 -3.22
C VAL A 191 -13.25 1.63 -2.09
N VAL A 192 -12.38 1.73 -1.09
CA VAL A 192 -12.49 2.65 0.04
C VAL A 192 -11.23 3.50 0.08
N CYS A 193 -11.41 4.83 0.03
CA CYS A 193 -10.33 5.80 0.02
C CYS A 193 -10.50 6.78 1.19
N ASP A 194 -9.76 6.60 2.27
CA ASP A 194 -9.80 7.53 3.40
C ASP A 194 -8.56 8.43 3.42
N ALA A 195 -8.77 9.72 3.66
CA ALA A 195 -7.70 10.67 3.88
C ALA A 195 -7.82 11.33 5.25
N LEU A 196 -6.69 11.49 5.93
CA LEU A 196 -6.56 12.21 7.18
C LEU A 196 -5.60 13.39 6.99
N ILE A 197 -6.11 14.61 7.08
CA ILE A 197 -5.32 15.83 6.94
C ILE A 197 -5.07 16.42 8.33
N LEU A 198 -3.81 16.61 8.71
CA LEU A 198 -3.39 17.00 10.06
C LEU A 198 -3.27 18.52 10.25
N ASP A 199 -3.23 19.30 9.17
CA ASP A 199 -3.06 20.74 9.22
C ASP A 199 -3.66 21.44 7.99
N PRO A 200 -3.83 22.78 8.02
CA PRO A 200 -4.48 23.51 6.92
C PRO A 200 -3.68 23.62 5.61
N GLN A 201 -2.36 23.47 5.66
CA GLN A 201 -1.46 23.63 4.50
C GLN A 201 -1.26 22.32 3.72
N SER A 202 -1.52 21.19 4.36
CA SER A 202 -1.47 19.84 3.79
C SER A 202 -2.63 19.57 2.83
N ARG A 203 -2.39 18.66 1.89
CA ARG A 203 -3.33 18.36 0.80
C ARG A 203 -3.44 16.87 0.54
N SER A 204 -4.67 16.37 0.37
CA SER A 204 -4.92 15.04 -0.17
C SER A 204 -5.80 15.13 -1.42
N ASP A 205 -5.38 14.48 -2.50
CA ASP A 205 -6.13 14.38 -3.75
C ASP A 205 -6.58 12.93 -4.00
N THR A 206 -7.75 12.73 -4.62
CA THR A 206 -8.27 11.39 -4.96
C THR A 206 -8.66 11.39 -6.43
N TYR A 207 -8.02 10.53 -7.23
CA TYR A 207 -8.22 10.39 -8.67
C TYR A 207 -8.67 8.95 -9.02
N PRO A 208 -9.97 8.63 -8.86
CA PRO A 208 -10.51 7.32 -9.19
C PRO A 208 -10.81 7.21 -10.70
N TYR A 209 -10.44 6.09 -11.30
CA TYR A 209 -10.84 5.70 -12.65
C TYR A 209 -11.62 4.39 -12.55
N ILE A 210 -12.85 4.39 -13.06
CA ILE A 210 -13.74 3.23 -13.07
C ILE A 210 -14.19 3.03 -14.51
N GLU A 211 -13.69 1.98 -15.15
CA GLU A 211 -13.92 1.64 -16.55
C GLU A 211 -14.65 0.29 -16.60
N ILE A 212 -15.92 0.30 -16.96
CA ILE A 212 -16.79 -0.88 -16.88
C ILE A 212 -17.37 -1.18 -18.25
N ASP A 213 -16.84 -2.23 -18.89
CA ASP A 213 -17.28 -2.72 -20.20
C ASP A 213 -18.23 -3.93 -20.08
N GLU A 214 -18.80 -4.17 -18.89
CA GLU A 214 -19.72 -5.29 -18.59
C GLU A 214 -20.96 -4.81 -17.80
N GLN A 215 -22.12 -5.42 -18.04
CA GLN A 215 -23.40 -4.98 -17.46
C GLN A 215 -23.73 -5.68 -16.14
N ASP A 216 -23.42 -6.97 -16.02
CA ASP A 216 -23.75 -7.77 -14.83
C ASP A 216 -22.62 -7.72 -13.79
N VAL A 217 -22.37 -6.55 -13.18
CA VAL A 217 -21.33 -6.39 -12.14
C VAL A 217 -21.77 -5.49 -10.98
N THR A 218 -21.09 -5.62 -9.84
CA THR A 218 -21.32 -4.76 -8.66
C THR A 218 -20.05 -4.04 -8.26
N ILE A 219 -19.99 -2.73 -8.48
CA ILE A 219 -18.82 -1.90 -8.19
C ILE A 219 -19.21 -0.79 -7.21
N GLY A 220 -18.54 -0.73 -6.08
CA GLY A 220 -18.68 0.32 -5.06
C GLY A 220 -17.40 1.13 -4.92
N HIS A 221 -17.53 2.45 -4.82
CA HIS A 221 -16.43 3.35 -4.48
C HIS A 221 -16.88 4.36 -3.44
N GLU A 222 -16.16 4.40 -2.33
CA GLU A 222 -16.33 5.34 -1.24
C GLU A 222 -15.02 6.11 -1.04
N ALA A 223 -15.14 7.43 -0.85
CA ALA A 223 -14.01 8.28 -0.51
C ALA A 223 -14.40 9.23 0.62
N SER A 224 -13.61 9.26 1.68
CA SER A 224 -13.80 10.12 2.84
C SER A 224 -12.56 10.98 3.09
N VAL A 225 -12.76 12.23 3.48
CA VAL A 225 -11.68 13.11 3.92
C VAL A 225 -12.02 13.59 5.31
N SER A 226 -11.15 13.27 6.25
CA SER A 226 -11.25 13.65 7.66
C SER A 226 -10.13 14.61 8.01
N ARG A 227 -10.43 15.55 8.89
CA ARG A 227 -9.42 16.36 9.58
C ARG A 227 -9.45 15.99 11.05
N ILE A 228 -8.33 16.14 11.73
CA ILE A 228 -8.36 16.06 13.18
C ILE A 228 -9.16 17.25 13.70
N GLY A 229 -10.31 16.96 14.32
CA GLY A 229 -11.17 18.00 14.89
C GLY A 229 -10.56 18.56 16.17
N GLU A 230 -10.64 19.88 16.35
CA GLU A 230 -10.20 20.54 17.58
C GLU A 230 -10.88 19.95 18.82
N GLU A 231 -12.15 19.54 18.71
CA GLU A 231 -12.88 18.86 19.79
C GLU A 231 -12.29 17.49 20.18
N GLN A 232 -11.82 16.72 19.19
CA GLN A 232 -11.20 15.40 19.45
C GLN A 232 -9.85 15.56 20.15
N LEU A 233 -9.03 16.52 19.70
CA LEU A 233 -7.77 16.86 20.36
C LEU A 233 -8.02 17.40 21.75
N PHE A 234 -8.93 18.36 21.90
CA PHE A 234 -9.28 18.92 23.20
C PHE A 234 -9.77 17.85 24.17
N TYR A 235 -10.61 16.91 23.71
CA TYR A 235 -11.09 15.80 24.54
C TYR A 235 -9.91 14.94 25.03
N LEU A 236 -9.02 14.52 24.14
CA LEU A 236 -7.86 13.69 24.50
C LEU A 236 -6.89 14.43 25.42
N MET A 237 -6.64 15.72 25.15
CA MET A 237 -5.79 16.57 25.98
C MET A 237 -6.39 16.83 27.36
N SER A 238 -7.72 16.94 27.47
CA SER A 238 -8.43 17.04 28.75
C SER A 238 -8.25 15.81 29.64
N ARG A 239 -7.84 14.66 29.05
CA ARG A 239 -7.50 13.42 29.76
C ARG A 239 -6.01 13.32 30.12
N GLY A 240 -5.24 14.38 29.92
CA GLY A 240 -3.84 14.45 30.32
C GLY A 240 -2.84 14.08 29.24
N LEU A 241 -3.29 13.83 28.01
CA LEU A 241 -2.40 13.63 26.86
C LEU A 241 -1.88 14.98 26.37
N THR A 242 -0.62 15.01 25.94
CA THR A 242 -0.11 16.11 25.12
C THR A 242 -0.79 16.12 23.76
N GLU A 243 -0.78 17.25 23.05
CA GLU A 243 -1.30 17.33 21.69
C GLU A 243 -0.64 16.31 20.76
N ALA A 244 0.67 16.12 20.87
CA ALA A 244 1.42 15.13 20.10
C ALA A 244 0.98 13.69 20.38
N GLU A 245 0.75 13.33 21.64
CA GLU A 245 0.24 12.01 22.03
C GLU A 245 -1.19 11.80 21.53
N ALA A 246 -2.04 12.83 21.63
CA ALA A 246 -3.42 12.80 21.14
C ALA A 246 -3.48 12.61 19.61
N SER A 247 -2.70 13.38 18.85
CA SER A 247 -2.61 13.23 17.39
C SER A 247 -2.08 11.85 17.01
N THR A 248 -1.06 11.36 17.69
CA THR A 248 -0.49 10.02 17.45
C THR A 248 -1.51 8.92 17.71
N MET A 249 -2.31 9.03 18.79
CA MET A 249 -3.38 8.08 19.07
C MET A 249 -4.45 8.05 17.97
N ILE A 250 -4.87 9.22 17.47
CA ILE A 250 -5.84 9.32 16.36
C ILE A 250 -5.27 8.69 15.09
N VAL A 251 -4.02 9.01 14.74
CA VAL A 251 -3.32 8.43 13.59
C VAL A 251 -3.19 6.91 13.71
N ASN A 252 -2.83 6.40 14.89
CA ASN A 252 -2.72 4.96 15.15
C ASN A 252 -4.06 4.24 14.96
N GLY A 253 -5.16 4.83 15.43
CA GLY A 253 -6.51 4.31 15.17
C GLY A 253 -6.87 4.31 13.68
N PHE A 254 -6.44 5.34 12.95
CA PHE A 254 -6.68 5.44 11.51
C PHE A 254 -5.92 4.37 10.69
N ILE A 255 -4.67 4.06 11.07
CA ILE A 255 -3.84 3.05 10.38
C ILE A 255 -4.02 1.62 10.90
N GLU A 256 -4.80 1.42 11.97
CA GLU A 256 -5.03 0.13 12.63
C GLU A 256 -5.34 -1.03 11.65
N PRO A 257 -6.16 -0.85 10.59
CA PRO A 257 -6.43 -1.93 9.65
C PRO A 257 -5.17 -2.45 8.94
N LEU A 258 -4.17 -1.60 8.65
CA LEU A 258 -2.90 -2.07 8.09
C LEU A 258 -2.07 -2.78 9.14
N VAL A 259 -1.96 -2.20 10.34
CA VAL A 259 -1.12 -2.75 11.41
C VAL A 259 -1.56 -4.19 11.77
N LYS A 260 -2.86 -4.47 11.71
CA LYS A 260 -3.43 -5.83 11.91
C LYS A 260 -3.03 -6.83 10.83
N GLU A 261 -2.69 -6.39 9.62
CA GLU A 261 -2.28 -7.25 8.51
C GLU A 261 -0.77 -7.53 8.48
N LEU A 262 -0.01 -6.83 9.31
CA LEU A 262 1.44 -6.98 9.40
C LEU A 262 1.83 -8.04 10.44
N PRO A 263 2.92 -8.80 10.20
CA PRO A 263 3.50 -9.61 11.27
C PRO A 263 3.90 -8.74 12.46
N MET A 264 3.85 -9.29 13.68
CA MET A 264 4.04 -8.54 14.94
C MET A 264 5.29 -7.66 14.98
N GLU A 265 6.42 -8.15 14.48
CA GLU A 265 7.69 -7.41 14.44
C GLU A 265 7.57 -6.13 13.60
N TYR A 266 6.93 -6.24 12.44
CA TYR A 266 6.69 -5.14 11.51
C TYR A 266 5.59 -4.18 11.98
N ALA A 267 4.58 -4.69 12.68
CA ALA A 267 3.54 -3.87 13.30
C ALA A 267 4.15 -2.93 14.35
N VAL A 268 5.06 -3.42 15.18
CA VAL A 268 5.79 -2.62 16.16
C VAL A 268 6.68 -1.59 15.47
N GLU A 269 7.42 -2.00 14.43
CA GLU A 269 8.26 -1.08 13.66
C GLU A 269 7.42 0.04 13.01
N MET A 270 6.29 -0.30 12.38
CA MET A 270 5.38 0.67 11.78
C MET A 270 4.87 1.71 12.79
N ASN A 271 4.45 1.28 13.97
CA ASN A 271 4.01 2.20 15.03
C ASN A 271 5.15 3.14 15.44
N ARG A 272 6.37 2.61 15.60
CA ARG A 272 7.54 3.42 15.95
C ARG A 272 7.90 4.41 14.84
N LEU A 273 7.80 4.02 13.58
CA LEU A 273 8.03 4.90 12.44
C LEU A 273 7.01 6.03 12.39
N ILE A 274 5.75 5.74 12.67
CA ILE A 274 4.69 6.76 12.74
C ILE A 274 4.95 7.73 13.90
N GLU A 275 5.30 7.23 15.09
CA GLU A 275 5.72 8.08 16.21
C GLU A 275 6.86 9.02 15.80
N LEU A 276 7.89 8.52 15.12
CA LEU A 276 9.01 9.34 14.64
C LEU A 276 8.57 10.40 13.61
N GLN A 277 7.60 10.10 12.74
CA GLN A 277 7.02 11.08 11.82
C GLN A 277 6.14 12.13 12.54
N MET A 278 5.67 11.80 13.75
CA MET A 278 4.90 12.66 14.64
C MET A 278 5.77 13.40 15.68
N GLU A 279 7.00 12.95 15.94
CA GLU A 279 7.98 13.69 16.75
C GLU A 279 8.50 14.91 15.97
N GLY A 280 8.52 16.09 16.60
CA GLY A 280 8.85 17.36 15.94
C GLY A 280 7.67 18.08 15.27
N SER A 281 6.43 17.61 15.47
CA SER A 281 5.19 18.30 15.05
C SER A 281 4.84 19.54 15.87
N VAL A 282 5.46 19.70 17.04
CA VAL A 282 5.10 20.76 17.98
C VAL A 282 5.96 21.98 17.69
N GLY A 283 5.42 22.83 16.84
CA GLY A 283 5.83 24.22 16.63
C GLY A 283 4.57 25.05 16.53
#